data_AF-A0A2V6BJM9-F1
#
_entry.id   AF-A0A2V6BJM9-F1
#
_cell.length_a   1.000
_cell.length_b   1.000
_cell.length_c   1.000
_cell.angle_alpha   90.00
_cell.angle_beta   90.00
_cell.angle_gamma   90.00
#
_symmetry.space_group_name_H-M   'P 1'
#
loop_
_entity.id
_entity.type
_entity.pdbx_description
1 polymer ?
#
loop_
_entity_poly.entity_id
_entity_poly.type
_entity_poly.pdbx_seq_one_letter_code
_entity_poly.pdbx_strand_id
1 'polypeptide(L)'
;MEQVNQEDWLDKELREAAPYIDDAGFTARVLQQLPPPRHSRDLLRAAILLGMTLLASVLAYVVSGGGRFVSVTIERLAALPALWVFVLALASSLVVAAVGATAAISRERLLRA
;
A
#
# COMPACT_ATOMS: atom_id res chain seq x y z
N MET A 1 4.11 10.99 5.66
CA MET A 1 3.68 10.94 7.07
C MET A 1 2.74 12.09 7.44
N GLU A 2 2.17 12.80 6.45
CA GLU A 2 1.35 14.01 6.69
C GLU A 2 -0.15 13.73 6.89
N GLN A 3 -0.64 12.55 6.47
CA GLN A 3 -2.07 12.22 6.52
C GLN A 3 -2.60 12.01 7.95
N VAL A 4 -1.82 11.36 8.82
CA VAL A 4 -2.22 11.14 10.23
C VAL A 4 -2.41 12.48 10.95
N ASN A 5 -1.50 13.43 10.74
CA ASN A 5 -1.59 14.76 11.34
C ASN A 5 -2.75 15.59 10.77
N GLN A 6 -3.20 15.29 9.54
CA GLN A 6 -4.30 16.01 8.89
C GLN A 6 -5.67 15.58 9.43
N GLU A 7 -5.85 14.27 9.65
CA GLU A 7 -7.06 13.71 10.25
C GLU A 7 -7.21 14.19 11.70
N ASP A 8 -6.10 14.22 12.46
CA ASP A 8 -6.10 14.64 13.87
C ASP A 8 -6.48 16.11 14.08
N TRP A 9 -6.06 17.05 13.21
CA TRP A 9 -6.48 18.46 13.36
C TRP A 9 -7.93 18.68 12.96
N LEU A 10 -8.40 17.97 11.93
CA LEU A 10 -9.77 18.11 11.43
C LEU A 10 -10.77 17.54 12.43
N ASP A 11 -10.48 16.36 13.00
CA ASP A 11 -11.33 15.75 14.02
C ASP A 11 -11.40 16.61 15.28
N LYS A 12 -10.30 17.29 15.63
CA LYS A 12 -10.28 18.24 16.73
C LYS A 12 -11.20 19.44 16.46
N GLU A 13 -11.07 20.06 15.30
CA GLU A 13 -11.89 21.22 14.91
C GLU A 13 -13.38 20.85 14.80
N LEU A 14 -13.71 19.70 14.22
CA LEU A 14 -15.08 19.21 14.09
C LEU A 14 -15.72 18.91 15.46
N ARG A 15 -14.94 18.37 16.41
CA ARG A 15 -15.40 18.10 17.76
C ARG A 15 -15.59 19.39 18.58
N GLU A 16 -14.82 20.44 18.31
CA GLU A 16 -14.97 21.75 18.94
C GLU A 16 -16.13 22.56 18.32
N ALA A 17 -16.35 22.46 17.01
CA ALA A 17 -17.39 23.22 16.30
C ALA A 17 -18.82 22.71 16.54
N ALA A 18 -18.99 21.42 16.87
CA ALA A 18 -20.30 20.82 17.13
C ALA A 18 -20.32 20.08 18.47
N PRO A 19 -20.87 20.70 19.54
CA PRO A 19 -21.03 20.04 20.84
C PRO A 19 -21.81 18.73 20.69
N TYR A 20 -21.30 17.66 21.31
CA TYR A 20 -21.96 16.35 21.30
C TYR A 20 -23.37 16.46 21.90
N ILE A 21 -24.39 16.17 21.10
CA ILE A 21 -25.79 16.18 21.53
C ILE A 21 -26.08 14.83 22.20
N ASP A 22 -26.51 14.85 23.46
CA ASP A 22 -26.98 13.65 24.12
C ASP A 22 -28.30 13.20 23.49
N ASP A 23 -28.25 12.09 22.77
CA ASP A 23 -29.34 11.53 21.99
C ASP A 23 -29.89 10.24 22.60
N ALA A 24 -29.63 10.01 23.89
CA ALA A 24 -30.01 8.80 24.63
C ALA A 24 -29.52 7.49 23.95
N GLY A 25 -28.44 7.58 23.18
CA GLY A 25 -27.85 6.45 22.45
C GLY A 25 -28.55 6.13 21.12
N PHE A 26 -29.33 7.06 20.57
CA PHE A 26 -29.95 6.92 19.25
C PHE A 26 -28.90 6.71 18.15
N THR A 27 -27.89 7.59 18.06
CA THR A 27 -26.81 7.49 17.07
C THR A 27 -26.02 6.20 17.25
N ALA A 28 -25.78 5.78 18.50
CA ALA A 28 -25.09 4.50 18.76
C ALA A 28 -25.86 3.30 18.19
N ARG A 29 -27.18 3.25 18.35
CA ARG A 29 -28.02 2.16 17.79
C ARG A 29 -28.11 2.23 16.26
N VAL A 30 -28.17 3.44 15.69
CA VAL A 30 -28.18 3.64 14.22
C VAL A 30 -26.86 3.21 13.60
N LEU A 31 -25.73 3.62 14.18
CA LEU A 31 -24.40 3.24 13.70
C LEU A 31 -24.17 1.73 13.78
N GLN A 32 -24.68 1.05 14.81
CA GLN A 32 -24.61 -0.41 14.94
C GLN A 32 -25.44 -1.17 13.90
N GLN A 33 -26.46 -0.53 13.32
CA GLN A 33 -27.29 -1.12 12.26
C GLN A 33 -26.74 -0.84 10.85
N LEU A 34 -25.69 -0.01 10.72
CA LEU A 34 -25.07 0.23 9.43
C LEU A 34 -24.34 -1.03 8.94
N PRO A 35 -24.40 -1.31 7.62
CA PRO A 35 -23.65 -2.42 7.05
C PRO A 35 -22.15 -2.23 7.32
N PRO A 36 -21.43 -3.32 7.66
CA PRO A 36 -20.02 -3.22 7.99
C PRO A 36 -19.22 -2.60 6.84
N PRO A 37 -18.27 -1.70 7.14
CA PRO A 37 -17.44 -1.07 6.12
C PRO A 37 -16.72 -2.14 5.30
N ARG A 38 -16.79 -2.01 3.97
CA ARG A 38 -16.29 -3.00 3.00
C ARG A 38 -14.78 -2.88 2.81
N HIS A 39 -14.02 -3.00 3.89
CA HIS A 39 -12.57 -2.82 3.91
C HIS A 39 -11.81 -3.80 2.99
N SER A 40 -12.39 -4.98 2.73
CA SER A 40 -11.82 -5.96 1.80
C SER A 40 -11.82 -5.53 0.33
N ARG A 41 -12.72 -4.63 -0.09
CA ARG A 41 -12.74 -4.10 -1.46
C ARG A 41 -11.62 -3.10 -1.72
N ASP A 42 -11.20 -2.38 -0.68
CA ASP A 42 -10.15 -1.37 -0.81
C ASP A 42 -8.77 -2.00 -1.05
N LEU A 43 -8.48 -3.13 -0.40
CA LEU A 43 -7.22 -3.87 -0.61
C LEU A 43 -7.14 -4.47 -2.02
N LEU A 44 -8.23 -5.06 -2.52
CA LEU A 44 -8.28 -5.60 -3.88
C LEU A 44 -8.09 -4.48 -4.91
N ARG A 45 -8.77 -3.34 -4.70
CA ARG A 45 -8.63 -2.16 -5.57
C ARG A 45 -7.20 -1.63 -5.56
N ALA A 46 -6.58 -1.52 -4.40
CA ALA A 46 -5.19 -1.10 -4.26
C ALA A 46 -4.23 -2.05 -4.99
N ALA A 47 -4.42 -3.36 -4.85
CA ALA A 47 -3.63 -4.37 -5.55
C ALA A 47 -3.78 -4.28 -7.08
N ILE A 48 -5.01 -4.11 -7.58
CA ILE A 48 -5.27 -3.95 -9.02
C ILE A 48 -4.62 -2.66 -9.56
N LEU A 49 -4.75 -1.55 -8.84
CA LEU A 49 -4.16 -0.28 -9.24
C LEU A 49 -2.64 -0.38 -9.28
N LEU A 50 -2.02 -0.99 -8.26
CA LEU A 50 -0.57 -1.17 -8.19
C LEU A 50 -0.06 -2.12 -9.28
N GLY A 51 -0.79 -3.20 -9.56
CA GLY A 51 -0.46 -4.10 -10.67
C GLY A 51 -0.55 -3.40 -12.03
N MET A 52 -1.59 -2.61 -12.26
CA MET A 52 -1.78 -1.87 -13.51
C MET A 52 -0.77 -0.75 -13.71
N THR A 53 -0.41 -0.01 -12.66
CA THR A 53 0.63 1.03 -12.77
C THR A 53 2.00 0.42 -13.07
N LEU A 54 2.32 -0.72 -12.46
CA LEU A 54 3.57 -1.43 -12.71
C LEU A 54 3.59 -1.97 -14.15
N LEU A 55 2.51 -2.61 -14.59
CA LEU A 55 2.37 -3.10 -15.96
C LEU A 55 2.48 -1.97 -16.99
N ALA A 56 1.78 -0.85 -16.76
CA ALA A 56 1.84 0.32 -17.63
C ALA A 56 3.23 0.94 -17.68
N SER A 57 3.93 0.99 -16.54
CA SER A 57 5.32 1.49 -16.48
C SER A 57 6.27 0.60 -17.28
N VAL A 58 6.13 -0.72 -17.17
CA VAL A 58 6.89 -1.69 -17.97
C VAL A 58 6.57 -1.53 -19.46
N LEU A 59 5.30 -1.42 -19.83
CA LEU A 59 4.89 -1.21 -21.21
C LEU A 59 5.46 0.09 -21.78
N ALA A 60 5.33 1.19 -21.04
CA ALA A 60 5.84 2.50 -21.44
C ALA A 60 7.36 2.46 -21.63
N TYR A 61 8.08 1.77 -20.75
CA TYR A 61 9.51 1.56 -20.86
C TYR A 61 9.92 0.78 -22.13
N VAL A 62 9.19 -0.29 -22.45
CA VAL A 62 9.41 -1.09 -23.66
C VAL A 62 9.11 -0.28 -24.92
N VAL A 63 7.97 0.43 -24.95
CA VAL A 63 7.52 1.23 -26.09
C VAL A 63 8.40 2.46 -26.33
N SER A 64 8.94 3.07 -25.28
CA SER A 64 9.86 4.23 -25.35
C SER A 64 11.22 3.90 -25.99
N GLY A 65 11.47 2.63 -26.36
CA GLY A 65 12.74 2.22 -26.94
C GLY A 65 13.87 2.07 -25.92
N GLY A 66 13.53 2.04 -24.61
CA GLY A 66 14.47 1.79 -23.52
C GLY A 66 15.26 0.50 -23.70
N GLY A 67 14.72 -0.49 -24.42
CA GLY A 67 15.40 -1.75 -24.76
C GLY A 67 16.76 -1.59 -25.45
N ARG A 68 17.00 -0.51 -26.21
CA ARG A 68 18.29 -0.29 -26.91
C ARG A 68 19.36 0.32 -26.00
N PHE A 69 18.96 1.15 -25.02
CA PHE A 69 19.85 1.64 -23.96
C PHE A 69 20.16 0.54 -22.95
N VAL A 70 19.20 -0.35 -22.74
CA VAL A 70 19.28 -1.42 -21.76
C VAL A 70 20.04 -2.60 -22.34
N SER A 71 19.96 -2.92 -23.62
CA SER A 71 20.79 -3.97 -24.23
C SER A 71 22.29 -3.65 -24.13
N VAL A 72 22.68 -2.39 -24.37
CA VAL A 72 24.08 -1.93 -24.23
C VAL A 72 24.52 -1.93 -22.77
N THR A 73 23.61 -1.64 -21.84
CA THR A 73 23.88 -1.69 -20.40
C THR A 73 23.88 -3.12 -19.87
N ILE A 74 23.03 -4.01 -20.40
CA ILE A 74 22.96 -5.44 -20.09
C ILE A 74 24.20 -6.17 -20.60
N GLU A 75 24.79 -5.77 -21.73
CA GLU A 75 26.09 -6.30 -22.15
C GLU A 75 27.20 -5.98 -21.13
N ARG A 76 27.17 -4.76 -20.55
CA ARG A 76 28.04 -4.38 -19.42
C ARG A 76 27.63 -5.02 -18.09
N LEU A 77 26.34 -5.36 -17.91
CA LEU A 77 25.79 -6.04 -16.74
C LEU A 77 26.02 -7.56 -16.76
N ALA A 78 26.10 -8.17 -17.94
CA ALA A 78 26.48 -9.56 -18.13
C ALA A 78 27.99 -9.76 -17.87
N ALA A 79 28.77 -8.68 -17.98
CA ALA A 79 30.15 -8.62 -17.52
C ALA A 79 30.28 -8.29 -16.02
N LEU A 80 29.19 -7.99 -15.30
CA LEU A 80 29.23 -7.77 -13.85
C LEU A 80 29.31 -9.11 -13.11
N PRO A 81 30.12 -9.19 -12.03
CA PRO A 81 30.34 -10.45 -11.31
C PRO A 81 29.02 -11.01 -10.77
N ALA A 82 28.78 -12.31 -10.97
CA ALA A 82 27.56 -13.01 -10.56
C ALA A 82 27.18 -12.79 -9.08
N LEU A 83 28.15 -12.49 -8.22
CA LEU A 83 27.96 -12.11 -6.82
C LEU A 83 27.05 -10.89 -6.64
N TRP A 84 27.16 -9.86 -7.47
CA TRP A 84 26.32 -8.65 -7.36
C TRP A 84 24.87 -8.91 -7.75
N VAL A 85 24.66 -9.77 -8.76
CA VAL A 85 23.31 -10.23 -9.14
C VAL A 85 22.68 -11.05 -8.02
N PHE A 86 23.49 -11.88 -7.34
CA PHE A 86 23.05 -12.66 -6.19
C PHE A 86 22.66 -11.77 -5.00
N VAL A 87 23.47 -10.75 -4.68
CA VAL A 87 23.16 -9.78 -3.62
C VAL A 87 21.86 -9.03 -3.91
N LEU A 88 21.64 -8.64 -5.17
CA LEU A 88 20.41 -7.94 -5.56
C LEU A 88 19.17 -8.86 -5.47
N ALA A 89 19.31 -10.12 -5.91
CA ALA A 89 18.25 -11.11 -5.78
C ALA A 89 17.90 -11.40 -4.31
N LEU A 90 18.92 -11.46 -3.45
CA LEU A 90 18.76 -11.70 -2.01
C LEU A 90 18.15 -10.48 -1.31
N ALA A 91 18.57 -9.27 -1.67
CA ALA A 91 17.96 -8.03 -1.19
C ALA A 91 16.47 -7.92 -1.63
N SER A 92 16.18 -8.26 -2.88
CA SER A 92 14.80 -8.29 -3.39
C SER A 92 13.93 -9.31 -2.65
N SER A 93 14.43 -10.52 -2.41
CA SER A 93 13.69 -11.54 -1.66
C SER A 93 13.45 -11.11 -0.21
N LEU A 94 14.41 -10.42 0.41
CA LEU A 94 14.28 -9.88 1.76
C LEU A 94 13.18 -8.82 1.85
N VAL A 95 13.11 -7.92 0.86
CA VAL A 95 12.05 -6.90 0.77
C VAL A 95 10.70 -7.56 0.59
N VAL A 96 10.58 -8.56 -0.29
CA VAL A 96 9.35 -9.32 -0.50
C VAL A 96 8.93 -10.06 0.78
N ALA A 97 9.88 -10.67 1.50
CA ALA A 97 9.62 -11.33 2.77
C ALA A 97 9.18 -10.37 3.87
N ALA A 98 9.77 -9.17 3.95
CA ALA A 98 9.39 -8.15 4.93
C ALA A 98 7.97 -7.59 4.67
N VAL A 99 7.61 -7.39 3.40
CA VAL A 99 6.25 -6.99 3.00
C VAL A 99 5.25 -8.11 3.30
N GLY A 100 5.62 -9.36 3.04
CA GLY A 100 4.79 -10.52 3.41
C GLY A 100 4.58 -10.66 4.92
N ALA A 101 5.62 -10.47 5.71
CA ALA A 101 5.57 -10.56 7.17
C ALA A 101 4.72 -9.44 7.79
N THR A 102 4.84 -8.21 7.31
CA THR A 102 4.01 -7.09 7.77
C THR A 102 2.52 -7.29 7.44
N ALA A 103 2.21 -7.88 6.28
CA ALA A 103 0.85 -8.27 5.91
C ALA A 103 0.29 -9.45 6.73
N ALA A 104 1.15 -10.37 7.19
CA ALA A 104 0.74 -11.46 8.08
C ALA A 104 0.45 -10.96 9.51
N ILE A 105 1.32 -10.07 10.03
CA ILE A 105 1.19 -9.51 11.37
C ILE A 105 -0.04 -8.58 11.50
N SER A 106 -0.42 -7.86 10.43
CA SER A 106 -1.64 -7.05 10.44
C SER A 106 -2.92 -7.90 10.50
N ARG A 107 -2.91 -9.09 9.89
CA ARG A 107 -4.03 -10.05 9.97
C ARG A 107 -4.21 -10.65 11.35
N GLU A 108 -3.13 -10.98 12.07
CA GLU A 108 -3.24 -11.51 13.43
C GLU A 108 -3.74 -10.48 14.43
N ARG A 109 -3.43 -9.20 14.21
CA ARG A 109 -3.92 -8.09 15.04
C ARG A 109 -5.41 -7.80 14.85
N LEU A 110 -5.95 -8.09 13.66
CA LEU A 110 -7.37 -8.01 13.33
C LEU A 110 -8.20 -9.20 13.86
N LEU A 111 -7.56 -10.32 14.21
CA LEU A 111 -8.24 -11.53 14.73
C LEU A 111 -8.24 -11.61 16.27
N ARG A 112 -7.47 -10.76 16.94
CA ARG A 112 -7.37 -10.69 18.42
C ARG A 112 -8.07 -9.46 19.04
N ALA A 113 -8.67 -8.60 18.21
CA ALA A 113 -9.52 -7.48 18.63
C ALA A 113 -10.99 -7.86 18.41
#